data_AF-A0AAU9D7N7-F1
#
_entry.id   AF-A0AAU9D7N7-F1
#
_cell.length_a   1.000
_cell.length_b   1.000
_cell.length_c   1.000
_cell.angle_alpha   90.00
_cell.angle_beta   90.00
_cell.angle_gamma   90.00
#
_symmetry.space_group_name_H-M   'P 1'
#
loop_
_entity.id
_entity.type
_entity.pdbx_description
1 polymer ?
#
loop_
_entity_poly.entity_id
_entity_poly.type
_entity_poly.pdbx_seq_one_letter_code
_entity_poly.pdbx_strand_id
1 'polypeptide(L)' 'MKAIKTSSIVSLILFIAGALFIWFRKVDGSGAINDSANKLLSLGIWSILFLVIFAIILIVYLVQRSHLK' A
#
# COMPACT_ATOMS: atom_id res chain seq x y z
N MET A 1 17.14 6.78 -9.46
CA MET A 1 17.59 5.77 -8.45
C MET A 1 17.23 6.15 -7.01
N LYS A 2 17.81 7.21 -6.40
CA LYS A 2 17.55 7.57 -4.98
C LYS A 2 16.06 7.84 -4.70
N ALA A 3 15.41 8.68 -5.51
CA ALA A 3 14.00 9.02 -5.34
C ALA A 3 13.08 7.78 -5.42
N ILE A 4 13.26 6.92 -6.43
CA ILE A 4 12.52 5.65 -6.56
C ILE A 4 12.71 4.78 -5.31
N LYS A 5 13.95 4.62 -4.83
CA LYS A 5 14.24 3.83 -3.62
C LYS A 5 13.53 4.41 -2.39
N THR A 6 13.60 5.73 -2.20
CA THR A 6 12.91 6.40 -1.09
C THR A 6 11.40 6.22 -1.20
N SER A 7 10.80 6.43 -2.38
CA SER A 7 9.37 6.22 -2.59
C SER A 7 8.94 4.78 -2.33
N SER A 8 9.72 3.78 -2.76
CA SER A 8 9.44 2.37 -2.46
C SER A 8 9.42 2.08 -0.97
N ILE A 9 10.40 2.59 -0.23
CA ILE A 9 10.50 2.37 1.23
C ILE A 9 9.33 3.05 1.94
N VAL A 10 9.04 4.31 1.60
CA VAL A 10 7.92 5.05 2.19
C VAL A 10 6.60 4.35 1.90
N SER A 11 6.35 3.93 0.65
CA SER A 11 5.14 3.16 0.30
C SER A 11 5.04 1.85 1.07
N LEU A 12 6.15 1.13 1.25
CA LEU A 12 6.15 -0.11 2.03
C LEU A 12 5.81 0.13 3.51
N ILE A 13 6.40 1.17 4.11
CA ILE A 13 6.10 1.55 5.50
C ILE A 13 4.62 1.92 5.66
N LEU A 14 4.09 2.74 4.75
CA LEU A 14 2.68 3.14 4.77
C LEU A 14 1.76 1.94 4.60
N PHE A 15 2.08 1.02 3.68
CA PHE A 15 1.31 -0.21 3.49
C PHE A 15 1.21 -1.02 4.79
N ILE A 16 2.36 -1.28 5.43
CA ILE A 16 2.42 -2.06 6.68
C ILE A 16 1.68 -1.32 7.80
N ALA A 17 1.94 -0.04 7.99
CA ALA A 17 1.29 0.75 9.04
C ALA A 17 -0.24 0.77 8.88
N GLY A 18 -0.74 0.97 7.65
CA GLY A 18 -2.17 0.91 7.36
C GLY A 18 -2.78 -0.48 7.54
N ALA A 19 -2.07 -1.53 7.14
CA ALA A 19 -2.53 -2.91 7.35
C ALA A 19 -2.64 -3.25 8.84
N LEU A 20 -1.64 -2.87 9.65
CA LEU A 20 -1.68 -3.03 11.11
C LEU A 20 -2.82 -2.21 11.73
N PHE A 21 -3.01 -0.97 11.28
CA PHE A 21 -4.12 -0.13 11.74
C PHE A 21 -5.48 -0.78 11.47
N ILE A 22 -5.70 -1.31 10.25
CA ILE A 22 -6.94 -2.00 9.88
C ILE A 22 -7.13 -3.28 10.70
N TRP A 23 -6.05 -4.01 11.00
CA TRP A 23 -6.10 -5.25 11.76
C TRP A 23 -6.50 -5.03 13.22
N PHE A 24 -5.92 -4.01 13.86
CA PHE A 24 -6.09 -3.74 15.29
C PHE A 24 -7.25 -2.80 15.63
N ARG A 25 -7.78 -2.01 14.67
CA ARG A 25 -8.93 -1.14 14.95
C ARG A 25 -10.18 -1.98 15.29
N LYS A 26 -10.94 -1.53 16.29
CA LYS A 26 -12.17 -2.19 16.77
C LYS A 26 -13.42 -1.73 16.02
N VAL A 27 -13.44 -0.46 15.61
CA VAL A 27 -14.54 0.17 14.90
C VAL A 27 -14.04 0.77 13.60
N ASP A 28 -14.94 0.86 12.62
CA ASP A 28 -14.65 1.51 11.36
C ASP A 28 -15.00 3.02 11.37
N GLY A 29 -14.83 3.68 10.22
CA GLY A 29 -15.09 5.12 10.09
C GLY A 29 -16.57 5.51 10.24
N SER A 30 -17.49 4.53 10.19
CA SER A 30 -18.92 4.73 10.45
C SER A 30 -19.31 4.43 11.89
N GLY A 31 -18.37 3.93 12.71
CA GLY A 31 -18.64 3.46 14.07
C GLY A 31 -19.13 2.01 14.14
N ALA A 32 -19.21 1.30 13.01
CA ALA A 32 -19.59 -0.11 12.99
C ALA A 32 -18.45 -0.99 13.51
N ILE A 33 -18.81 -2.13 14.12
CA ILE A 33 -17.84 -3.09 14.61
C ILE A 33 -17.04 -3.65 13.42
N ASN A 34 -15.73 -3.56 13.52
CA ASN A 34 -14.81 -4.08 12.51
C ASN A 34 -14.65 -5.59 12.73
N ASP A 35 -15.67 -6.35 12.32
CA ASP A 35 -15.66 -7.81 12.35
C ASP A 35 -14.60 -8.39 11.38
N SER A 36 -14.43 -9.71 11.42
CA SER A 36 -13.44 -10.39 10.59
C SER A 36 -13.66 -10.18 9.09
N ALA A 37 -14.91 -10.11 8.63
CA ALA A 37 -15.23 -9.92 7.22
C ALA A 37 -14.86 -8.49 6.77
N ASN A 38 -15.25 -7.48 7.55
CA ASN A 38 -14.94 -6.08 7.30
C ASN A 38 -13.44 -5.80 7.37
N LYS A 39 -12.71 -6.45 8.28
CA LYS A 39 -11.24 -6.41 8.34
C LYS A 39 -10.62 -6.91 7.04
N LEU A 40 -10.99 -8.11 6.60
CA LEU A 40 -10.43 -8.73 5.40
C LEU A 40 -10.77 -7.92 4.14
N LEU A 41 -12.00 -7.42 4.04
CA LEU A 41 -12.41 -6.57 2.91
C LEU A 41 -11.62 -5.27 2.88
N SER A 42 -11.46 -4.60 4.03
CA SER A 42 -10.65 -3.38 4.15
C SER A 42 -9.18 -3.62 3.81
N LEU A 43 -8.59 -4.74 4.27
CA LEU A 43 -7.23 -5.15 3.91
C LEU A 43 -7.09 -5.46 2.41
N GLY A 44 -8.10 -6.07 1.80
CA GLY A 44 -8.15 -6.32 0.37
C GLY A 44 -8.08 -5.03 -0.44
N ILE A 45 -8.95 -4.06 -0.10
CA ILE A 45 -8.94 -2.73 -0.74
C ILE A 45 -7.58 -2.03 -0.55
N TRP A 46 -7.05 -2.05 0.68
CA TRP A 46 -5.74 -1.48 0.99
C TRP A 46 -4.61 -2.12 0.18
N SER A 47 -4.65 -3.45 0.03
CA SER A 47 -3.64 -4.21 -0.74
C SER A 47 -3.72 -3.91 -2.23
N ILE A 48 -4.93 -3.81 -2.80
CA ILE A 48 -5.12 -3.45 -4.22
C ILE A 48 -4.57 -2.05 -4.50
N LEU A 49 -4.89 -1.08 -3.63
CA LEU A 49 -4.38 0.29 -3.75
C LEU A 49 -2.84 0.33 -3.80
N PHE A 50 -2.19 -0.34 -2.84
CA PHE A 50 -0.72 -0.37 -2.79
C PHE A 50 -0.10 -1.17 -3.93
N LEU A 51 -0.76 -2.23 -4.40
CA LEU A 51 -0.31 -2.98 -5.58
C LEU A 51 -0.25 -2.08 -6.82
N VAL A 52 -1.26 -1.22 -7.03
CA VAL A 52 -1.25 -0.22 -8.11
C VAL A 52 -0.09 0.78 -7.93
N ILE A 53 0.13 1.29 -6.72
CA ILE A 53 1.23 2.20 -6.42
C ILE A 53 2.59 1.54 -6.71
N PHE A 54 2.80 0.30 -6.26
CA PHE A 54 4.03 -0.44 -6.51
C PHE A 54 4.23 -0.75 -8.00
N ALA A 55 3.16 -1.07 -8.73
CA ALA A 55 3.22 -1.25 -10.18
C ALA A 55 3.67 0.03 -10.89
N ILE A 56 3.14 1.21 -10.50
CA ILE A 56 3.57 2.50 -11.06
C ILE A 56 5.06 2.75 -10.76
N ILE A 57 5.49 2.56 -9.52
CA ILE A 57 6.90 2.73 -9.14
C ILE A 57 7.80 1.79 -9.96
N LEU A 58 7.37 0.55 -10.18
CA LEU A 58 8.09 -0.44 -10.99
C LEU A 58 8.18 0.00 -12.46
N ILE A 59 7.07 0.44 -13.06
CA ILE A 59 7.05 0.91 -14.45
C ILE A 59 8.01 2.09 -14.62
N VAL A 60 7.95 3.09 -13.73
CA VAL A 60 8.85 4.25 -13.77
C VAL A 60 10.31 3.83 -13.64
N TYR A 61 10.61 2.85 -12.77
CA TYR A 61 11.95 2.29 -12.65
C TYR A 61 12.44 1.62 -13.94
N LEU A 62 11.59 0.81 -14.58
CA LEU A 62 11.92 0.13 -15.82
C LEU A 62 12.17 1.12 -16.97
N VAL A 63 11.35 2.15 -17.09
CA VAL A 63 11.50 3.22 -18.10
C VAL A 63 12.78 4.02 -17.88
N GLN A 64 13.09 4.43 -16.65
CA GLN A 64 14.35 5.12 -16.37
C GLN A 64 15.56 4.24 -16.71
N ARG A 65 15.48 2.94 -16.43
CA ARG A 65 16.55 2.00 -16.72
C ARG A 65 16.72 1.76 -18.23
N SER A 66 15.65 1.79 -19.02
CA SER A 66 15.76 1.64 -20.48
C SER A 66 16.37 2.86 -21.17
N HIS A 67 16.19 4.07 -20.63
CA HIS A 67 16.79 5.30 -21.18
C HIS A 67 18.24 5.56 -20.77
N LEU A 68 18.74 4.83 -19.77
CA LEU A 68 20.14 4.89 -19.31
C LEU A 68 21.05 3.86 -19.99
N LYS A 69 20.50 3.01 -20.86
CA LYS A 69 21.26 2.13 -21.76
C LYS A 69 21.51 2.87 -23.07
#